data_AF-A0A0A9XKK4-F1
#
_entry.id   AF-A0A0A9XKK4-F1
#
_cell.length_a   1.000
_cell.length_b   1.000
_cell.length_c   1.000
_cell.angle_alpha   90.00
_cell.angle_beta   90.00
_cell.angle_gamma   90.00
#
_symmetry.space_group_name_H-M   'P 1'
#
loop_
_entity.id
_entity.type
_entity.pdbx_description
1 polymer ?
#
loop_
_entity_poly.entity_id
_entity_poly.type
_entity_poly.pdbx_seq_one_letter_code
_entity_poly.pdbx_strand_id
1 'polypeptide(L)'
;SNFGKIMDRLLAIFALLLPLVMVSVDEIRVVDGKVYSSCDLALELFYNHSVSVEQLSTWLCIAKYESTFNTSALGPNAEDFGLFQISRLFWCDPRNMTVRVSGQSRIPNVCNKSCSAFLDDDIADDVGCVKTIYQEHQRLEGDGFKAWAVYPRCKNESPLVLDWCFPEGIPHQKLNRHVNGDNSTAKMAMT
;
A
#
# COMPACT_ATOMS: atom_id res chain seq x y z
N SER A 1 17.70 -48.42 39.39
CA SER A 1 19.12 -48.63 39.05
C SER A 1 19.77 -47.27 38.80
N ASN A 2 21.11 -47.17 38.88
CA ASN A 2 21.83 -45.95 38.50
C ASN A 2 21.53 -45.52 37.06
N PHE A 3 21.20 -46.51 36.21
CA PHE A 3 20.75 -46.35 34.83
C PHE A 3 19.45 -45.55 34.69
N GLY A 4 18.46 -45.77 35.56
CA GLY A 4 17.20 -45.00 35.55
C GLY A 4 17.41 -43.51 35.83
N LYS A 5 18.24 -43.18 36.82
CA LYS A 5 18.57 -41.77 37.17
C LYS A 5 19.34 -41.05 36.05
N ILE A 6 20.15 -41.79 35.27
CA ILE A 6 20.85 -41.27 34.10
C ILE A 6 19.85 -41.01 32.97
N MET A 7 18.93 -41.95 32.74
CA MET A 7 17.89 -41.81 31.72
C MET A 7 16.92 -40.67 32.03
N ASP A 8 16.54 -40.48 33.29
CA ASP A 8 15.70 -39.36 33.74
C ASP A 8 16.41 -38.00 33.57
N ARG A 9 17.72 -37.96 33.84
CA ARG A 9 18.53 -36.75 33.60
C ARG A 9 18.72 -36.47 32.11
N LEU A 10 18.89 -37.51 31.30
CA LEU A 10 18.96 -37.38 29.83
C LEU A 10 17.62 -36.90 29.26
N LEU A 11 16.50 -37.48 29.70
CA LEU A 11 15.14 -37.06 29.32
C LEU A 11 14.86 -35.61 29.72
N ALA A 12 15.28 -35.19 30.92
CA ALA A 12 15.16 -33.81 31.37
C ALA A 12 16.01 -32.82 30.55
N ILE A 13 17.22 -33.22 30.13
CA ILE A 13 18.06 -32.41 29.22
C ILE A 13 17.39 -32.27 27.85
N PHE A 14 16.83 -33.34 27.28
CA PHE A 14 16.08 -33.26 26.02
C PHE A 14 14.81 -32.39 26.14
N ALA A 15 14.09 -32.46 27.26
CA ALA A 15 12.91 -31.63 27.53
C ALA A 15 13.24 -30.13 27.70
N LEU A 16 14.44 -29.81 28.20
CA LEU A 16 14.90 -28.42 28.37
C LEU A 16 15.51 -27.82 27.09
N LEU A 17 15.92 -28.65 26.12
CA LEU A 17 16.43 -28.21 24.82
C LEU A 17 15.34 -28.15 23.73
N LEU A 18 14.22 -28.85 23.90
CA LEU A 18 13.03 -28.76 23.05
C LEU A 18 12.48 -27.32 22.85
N PRO A 19 12.38 -26.46 23.90
CA PRO A 19 11.98 -25.06 23.70
C PRO A 19 13.08 -24.19 23.06
N LEU A 20 14.33 -24.67 22.93
CA LEU A 20 15.40 -23.95 22.20
C LEU A 20 15.36 -24.22 20.69
N VAL A 21 14.61 -25.24 20.25
CA VAL A 21 14.36 -25.56 18.82
C VAL A 21 13.01 -24.99 18.36
N MET A 22 12.38 -24.11 19.14
CA MET A 22 11.47 -23.11 18.59
C MET A 22 12.30 -22.03 17.88
N VAL A 23 13.11 -22.48 16.91
CA VAL A 23 13.69 -21.62 15.89
C VAL A 23 12.50 -20.88 15.30
N SER A 24 12.55 -19.55 15.41
CA SER A 24 11.70 -18.63 14.68
C SER A 24 11.61 -19.12 13.25
N VAL A 25 10.49 -19.75 12.90
CA VAL A 25 10.07 -19.88 11.52
C VAL A 25 9.81 -18.46 11.06
N ASP A 26 10.87 -17.79 10.62
CA ASP A 26 10.71 -16.63 9.76
C ASP A 26 9.84 -17.12 8.61
N GLU A 27 8.61 -16.60 8.53
CA GLU A 27 7.67 -16.97 7.48
C GLU A 27 8.41 -16.88 6.15
N ILE A 28 8.53 -18.01 5.43
CA ILE A 28 8.94 -17.97 4.03
C ILE A 28 7.80 -17.26 3.31
N ARG A 29 7.89 -15.93 3.22
CA ARG A 29 6.98 -15.12 2.44
C ARG A 29 7.33 -15.35 0.99
N VAL A 30 6.51 -16.17 0.34
CA VAL A 30 6.43 -16.15 -1.12
C VAL A 30 5.93 -14.75 -1.47
N VAL A 31 6.80 -13.95 -2.07
CA VAL A 31 6.42 -12.65 -2.62
C VAL A 31 5.56 -12.96 -3.85
N ASP A 32 4.25 -13.00 -3.65
CA ASP A 32 3.28 -13.11 -4.74
C ASP A 32 2.84 -11.72 -5.15
N GLY A 33 2.71 -11.50 -6.45
CA GLY A 33 2.33 -10.22 -7.02
C GLY A 33 0.93 -10.27 -7.57
N LYS A 34 0.22 -9.14 -7.59
CA LYS A 34 -1.07 -9.06 -8.29
C LYS A 34 -1.19 -7.86 -9.20
N VAL A 35 -2.00 -8.02 -10.24
CA VAL A 35 -2.42 -6.93 -11.13
C VAL A 35 -3.86 -6.61 -10.81
N TYR A 36 -4.11 -5.43 -10.25
CA TYR A 36 -5.46 -5.01 -9.92
C TYR A 36 -6.28 -4.65 -11.17
N SER A 37 -7.59 -4.87 -11.09
CA SER A 37 -8.53 -4.05 -11.87
C SER A 37 -8.66 -2.66 -11.25
N SER A 38 -9.07 -1.67 -12.06
CA SER A 38 -9.22 -0.30 -11.56
C SER A 38 -10.20 -0.19 -10.38
N CYS A 39 -11.27 -0.98 -10.35
CA CYS A 39 -12.22 -0.94 -9.23
C CYS A 39 -11.77 -1.73 -8.02
N ASP A 40 -11.12 -2.87 -8.20
CA ASP A 40 -10.60 -3.63 -7.05
C ASP A 40 -9.62 -2.77 -6.26
N LEU A 41 -8.74 -2.06 -6.97
CA LEU A 41 -7.83 -1.10 -6.33
C LEU A 41 -8.57 0.07 -5.69
N ALA A 42 -9.60 0.63 -6.35
CA ALA A 42 -10.38 1.73 -5.80
C ALA A 42 -11.05 1.36 -4.47
N LEU A 43 -11.64 0.16 -4.43
CA LEU A 43 -12.32 -0.38 -3.27
C LEU A 43 -11.33 -0.70 -2.16
N GLU A 44 -10.19 -1.30 -2.47
CA GLU A 44 -9.15 -1.60 -1.48
C GLU A 44 -8.58 -0.33 -0.86
N LEU A 45 -8.21 0.67 -1.67
CA LEU A 45 -7.72 1.97 -1.20
C LEU A 45 -8.74 2.67 -0.30
N PHE A 46 -10.02 2.61 -0.67
CA PHE A 46 -11.08 3.26 0.10
C PHE A 46 -11.38 2.52 1.41
N TYR A 47 -11.72 1.23 1.35
CA TYR A 47 -12.23 0.48 2.50
C TYR A 47 -11.12 0.00 3.43
N ASN A 48 -9.97 -0.41 2.91
CA ASN A 48 -8.91 -1.02 3.71
C ASN A 48 -7.84 -0.02 4.12
N HIS A 49 -7.66 1.04 3.34
CA HIS A 49 -6.61 2.03 3.59
C HIS A 49 -7.14 3.45 3.82
N SER A 50 -8.45 3.69 3.88
CA SER A 50 -9.03 4.99 4.21
C SER A 50 -8.50 6.14 3.33
N VAL A 51 -8.26 5.88 2.05
CA VAL A 51 -7.96 6.93 1.06
C VAL A 51 -9.26 7.68 0.77
N SER A 52 -9.21 9.02 0.80
CA SER A 52 -10.42 9.82 0.58
C SER A 52 -10.92 9.72 -0.85
N VAL A 53 -12.23 9.84 -1.04
CA VAL A 53 -12.86 9.78 -2.37
C VAL A 53 -12.25 10.81 -3.34
N GLU A 54 -11.91 11.99 -2.84
CA GLU A 54 -11.32 13.08 -3.62
C GLU A 54 -9.93 12.71 -4.18
N GLN A 55 -9.21 11.81 -3.52
CA GLN A 55 -7.88 11.39 -3.93
C GLN A 55 -7.89 10.12 -4.79
N LEU A 56 -8.95 9.29 -4.70
CA LEU A 56 -9.00 7.99 -5.36
C LEU A 56 -8.78 8.08 -6.88
N SER A 57 -9.44 9.01 -7.58
CA SER A 57 -9.28 9.14 -9.03
C SER A 57 -7.82 9.44 -9.41
N THR A 58 -7.17 10.35 -8.69
CA THR A 58 -5.75 10.68 -8.89
C THR A 58 -4.84 9.48 -8.60
N TRP A 59 -5.05 8.76 -7.49
CA TRP A 59 -4.25 7.57 -7.15
C TRP A 59 -4.40 6.44 -8.16
N LEU A 60 -5.61 6.19 -8.67
CA LEU A 60 -5.85 5.21 -9.73
C LEU A 60 -5.13 5.61 -11.01
N CYS A 61 -5.17 6.89 -11.39
CA CYS A 61 -4.44 7.39 -12.54
C CYS A 61 -2.92 7.21 -12.37
N ILE A 62 -2.37 7.55 -11.20
CA ILE A 62 -0.95 7.34 -10.89
C ILE A 62 -0.60 5.85 -11.02
N ALA A 63 -1.30 4.96 -10.31
CA ALA A 63 -1.04 3.51 -10.37
C ALA A 63 -1.14 2.94 -11.80
N LYS A 64 -2.07 3.45 -12.61
CA LYS A 64 -2.19 3.07 -14.02
C LYS A 64 -0.94 3.44 -14.83
N TYR A 65 -0.46 4.68 -14.71
CA TYR A 65 0.68 5.16 -15.50
C TYR A 65 2.03 4.67 -14.98
N GLU A 66 2.15 4.47 -13.67
CA GLU A 66 3.38 4.02 -13.02
C GLU A 66 3.62 2.52 -13.19
N SER A 67 2.59 1.68 -13.00
CA SER A 67 2.76 0.22 -12.92
C SER A 67 1.78 -0.59 -13.77
N THR A 68 0.82 0.05 -14.45
CA THR A 68 -0.33 -0.66 -15.03
C THR A 68 -1.05 -1.51 -13.98
N PHE A 69 -1.18 -0.97 -12.76
CA PHE A 69 -1.81 -1.63 -11.60
C PHE A 69 -1.11 -2.90 -11.07
N ASN A 70 0.14 -3.14 -11.45
CA ASN A 70 0.91 -4.31 -11.03
C ASN A 70 1.67 -4.03 -9.73
N THR A 71 1.37 -4.76 -8.66
CA THR A 71 2.03 -4.59 -7.36
C THR A 71 3.48 -5.06 -7.36
N SER A 72 3.90 -5.91 -8.29
CA SER A 72 5.30 -6.33 -8.43
C SER A 72 6.06 -5.59 -9.55
N ALA A 73 5.56 -4.42 -9.98
CA ALA A 73 6.23 -3.64 -11.01
C ALA A 73 7.60 -3.16 -10.55
N LEU A 74 8.62 -3.40 -11.38
CA LEU A 74 9.96 -2.87 -11.20
C LEU A 74 10.22 -1.78 -12.23
N GLY A 75 10.54 -0.60 -11.72
CA GLY A 75 10.95 0.54 -12.52
C GLY A 75 12.30 0.30 -13.22
N PRO A 76 12.68 1.17 -14.16
CA PRO A 76 13.96 1.10 -14.85
C PRO A 76 15.13 0.97 -13.85
N ASN A 77 16.06 0.07 -14.14
CA ASN A 77 17.23 -0.21 -13.29
C ASN A 77 16.91 -0.59 -11.82
N ALA A 78 15.66 -1.00 -11.53
CA ALA A 78 15.19 -1.29 -10.17
C ALA A 78 15.43 -0.10 -9.21
N GLU A 79 15.06 1.11 -9.65
CA GLU A 79 15.10 2.30 -8.81
C GLU A 79 13.76 2.62 -8.16
N ASP A 80 12.67 2.18 -8.76
CA ASP A 80 11.31 2.42 -8.29
C ASP A 80 10.53 1.10 -8.19
N PHE A 81 9.69 0.98 -7.17
CA PHE A 81 9.13 -0.30 -6.74
C PHE A 81 7.62 -0.24 -6.58
N GLY A 82 6.97 -1.28 -7.07
CA GLY A 82 5.60 -1.58 -6.72
C GLY A 82 4.54 -0.78 -7.45
N LEU A 83 3.33 -0.87 -6.91
CA LEU A 83 2.11 -0.33 -7.49
C LEU A 83 2.21 1.18 -7.78
N PHE A 84 2.92 1.92 -6.91
CA PHE A 84 3.07 3.37 -6.96
C PHE A 84 4.48 3.84 -7.31
N GLN A 85 5.36 2.91 -7.76
CA GLN A 85 6.74 3.19 -8.14
C GLN A 85 7.50 4.02 -7.08
N ILE A 86 7.53 3.49 -5.85
CA ILE A 86 8.19 4.12 -4.70
C ILE A 86 9.70 4.07 -4.90
N SER A 87 10.36 5.23 -4.90
CA SER A 87 11.79 5.31 -5.19
C SER A 87 12.69 4.87 -4.04
N ARG A 88 13.66 4.01 -4.34
CA ARG A 88 14.75 3.64 -3.41
C ARG A 88 15.67 4.78 -3.06
N LEU A 89 15.57 5.95 -3.71
CA LEU A 89 16.50 7.06 -3.46
C LEU A 89 16.25 7.77 -2.12
N PHE A 90 15.07 7.59 -1.53
CA PHE A 90 14.70 8.24 -0.26
C PHE A 90 13.74 7.43 0.62
N TRP A 91 12.99 6.48 0.06
CA TRP A 91 11.80 5.95 0.75
C TRP A 91 12.02 4.55 1.31
N CYS A 92 12.80 3.71 0.65
CA CYS A 92 13.05 2.33 1.05
C CYS A 92 14.52 1.93 0.96
N ASP A 93 14.84 0.82 1.62
CA ASP A 93 16.16 0.22 1.63
C ASP A 93 16.26 -0.95 0.65
N PRO A 94 17.10 -0.86 -0.39
CA PRO A 94 17.30 -1.96 -1.35
C PRO A 94 18.17 -3.10 -0.79
N ARG A 95 18.71 -2.98 0.43
CA ARG A 95 19.46 -4.07 1.06
C ARG A 95 18.57 -5.31 1.19
N ASN A 96 19.16 -6.46 0.88
CA ASN A 96 18.52 -7.79 0.84
C ASN A 96 17.62 -8.08 -0.38
N MET A 97 17.57 -7.23 -1.41
CA MET A 97 16.99 -7.62 -2.69
C MET A 97 17.92 -8.54 -3.49
N THR A 98 17.35 -9.53 -4.18
CA THR A 98 18.06 -10.41 -5.13
C THR A 98 18.37 -9.73 -6.46
N VAL A 99 17.67 -8.62 -6.77
CA VAL A 99 17.90 -7.79 -7.95
C VAL A 99 19.14 -6.92 -7.72
N ARG A 100 20.02 -6.84 -8.72
CA ARG A 100 21.24 -6.00 -8.64
C ARG A 100 20.86 -4.52 -8.75
N VAL A 101 20.99 -3.81 -7.64
CA VAL A 101 20.79 -2.35 -7.58
C VAL A 101 22.15 -1.63 -7.63
N SER A 102 22.29 -0.62 -8.49
CA SER A 102 23.53 0.16 -8.61
C SER A 102 23.64 1.24 -7.52
N GLY A 103 24.77 1.28 -6.81
CA GLY A 103 25.08 2.32 -5.82
C GLY A 103 24.62 1.95 -4.41
N GLN A 104 25.57 1.56 -3.56
CA GLN A 104 25.38 1.11 -2.17
C GLN A 104 25.57 2.26 -1.14
N SER A 105 25.24 3.51 -1.48
CA SER A 105 25.32 4.59 -0.50
C SER A 105 24.24 4.43 0.57
N ARG A 106 24.46 4.99 1.78
CA ARG A 106 23.41 5.07 2.81
C ARG A 106 22.29 5.96 2.28
N ILE A 107 21.22 5.34 1.83
CA ILE A 107 20.01 6.02 1.37
C ILE A 107 19.11 6.27 2.58
N PRO A 108 18.50 7.47 2.71
CA PRO A 108 17.36 7.66 3.59
C PRO A 108 16.32 6.54 3.35
N ASN A 109 15.92 5.85 4.41
CA ASN A 109 14.85 4.85 4.37
C ASN A 109 13.68 5.40 5.17
N VAL A 110 13.04 6.45 4.65
CA VAL A 110 12.05 7.23 5.40
C VAL A 110 10.83 6.39 5.78
N CYS A 111 10.42 5.44 4.93
CA CYS A 111 9.32 4.54 5.25
C CYS A 111 9.73 3.38 6.16
N ASN A 112 11.03 3.24 6.48
CA ASN A 112 11.59 2.16 7.30
C ASN A 112 11.19 0.75 6.79
N LYS A 113 11.31 0.55 5.47
CA LYS A 113 10.94 -0.70 4.77
C LYS A 113 12.06 -1.16 3.85
N SER A 114 12.11 -2.47 3.58
CA SER A 114 12.87 -2.97 2.44
C SER A 114 12.10 -2.64 1.16
N CYS A 115 12.79 -2.29 0.08
CA CYS A 115 12.12 -2.05 -1.21
C CYS A 115 11.42 -3.31 -1.74
N SER A 116 11.83 -4.51 -1.30
CA SER A 116 11.13 -5.76 -1.63
C SER A 116 9.75 -5.90 -0.99
N ALA A 117 9.47 -5.16 0.09
CA ALA A 117 8.16 -5.20 0.74
C ALA A 117 7.07 -4.61 -0.16
N PHE A 118 7.42 -3.64 -1.00
CA PHE A 118 6.50 -3.01 -1.97
C PHE A 118 6.31 -3.83 -3.25
N LEU A 119 6.67 -5.12 -3.26
CA LEU A 119 6.55 -5.98 -4.45
C LEU A 119 5.61 -7.17 -4.24
N ASP A 120 5.01 -7.29 -3.06
CA ASP A 120 4.04 -8.33 -2.75
C ASP A 120 2.60 -7.90 -3.11
N ASP A 121 1.61 -8.69 -2.74
CA ASP A 121 0.20 -8.48 -3.03
C ASP A 121 -0.54 -7.69 -1.94
N ASP A 122 0.08 -7.52 -0.75
CA ASP A 122 -0.43 -6.76 0.38
C ASP A 122 0.08 -5.32 0.32
N ILE A 123 -0.72 -4.43 -0.24
CA ILE A 123 -0.34 -3.02 -0.43
C ILE A 123 -0.42 -2.18 0.86
N ALA A 124 -0.59 -2.78 2.04
CA ALA A 124 -0.73 -2.03 3.29
C ALA A 124 0.47 -1.15 3.58
N ASP A 125 1.69 -1.62 3.33
CA ASP A 125 2.88 -0.81 3.55
C ASP A 125 3.26 0.08 2.37
N ASP A 126 2.90 -0.28 1.12
CA ASP A 126 2.88 0.63 -0.02
C ASP A 126 2.05 1.87 0.30
N VAL A 127 0.78 1.67 0.70
CA VAL A 127 -0.16 2.76 0.99
C VAL A 127 0.29 3.56 2.22
N GLY A 128 0.86 2.89 3.22
CA GLY A 128 1.51 3.56 4.35
C GLY A 128 2.63 4.50 3.88
N CYS A 129 3.52 4.02 3.02
CA CYS A 129 4.64 4.79 2.51
C CYS A 129 4.20 5.93 1.60
N VAL A 130 3.28 5.72 0.65
CA VAL A 130 2.83 6.80 -0.24
C VAL A 130 2.07 7.90 0.49
N LYS A 131 1.42 7.61 1.63
CA LYS A 131 0.87 8.65 2.51
C LYS A 131 1.96 9.50 3.15
N THR A 132 3.06 8.88 3.59
CA THR A 132 4.23 9.62 4.08
C THR A 132 4.84 10.51 2.99
N ILE A 133 5.00 9.99 1.78
CA ILE A 133 5.48 10.74 0.62
C ILE A 133 4.55 11.92 0.33
N TYR A 134 3.24 11.65 0.25
CA TYR A 134 2.22 12.67 0.01
C TYR A 134 2.29 13.78 1.06
N GLN A 135 2.40 13.45 2.35
CA GLN A 135 2.46 14.44 3.42
C GLN A 135 3.74 15.29 3.35
N GLU A 136 4.88 14.68 3.03
CA GLU A 136 6.13 15.42 2.90
C GLU A 136 6.11 16.39 1.71
N HIS A 137 5.61 15.96 0.55
CA HIS A 137 5.44 16.84 -0.61
C HIS A 137 4.32 17.87 -0.42
N GLN A 138 3.28 17.55 0.34
CA GLN A 138 2.26 18.52 0.74
C GLN A 138 2.89 19.65 1.58
N ARG A 139 3.80 19.29 2.50
CA ARG A 139 4.53 20.24 3.35
C ARG A 139 5.53 21.09 2.55
N LEU A 140 6.21 20.50 1.58
CA LEU A 140 7.28 21.15 0.80
C LEU A 140 6.75 21.98 -0.38
N GLU A 141 5.74 21.49 -1.09
CA GLU A 141 5.35 21.99 -2.41
C GLU A 141 3.88 22.43 -2.49
N GLY A 142 3.13 22.29 -1.39
CA GLY A 142 1.72 22.65 -1.27
C GLY A 142 0.75 21.68 -1.97
N ASP A 143 1.26 20.60 -2.57
CA ASP A 143 0.46 19.58 -3.26
C ASP A 143 1.20 18.24 -3.16
N GLY A 144 0.66 17.31 -2.37
CA GLY A 144 1.31 16.03 -2.08
C GLY A 144 1.53 15.13 -3.30
N PHE A 145 0.73 15.29 -4.36
CA PHE A 145 0.88 14.47 -5.56
C PHE A 145 2.06 14.87 -6.45
N LYS A 146 2.69 16.02 -6.20
CA LYS A 146 3.88 16.46 -6.95
C LYS A 146 5.10 15.56 -6.76
N ALA A 147 5.06 14.63 -5.80
CA ALA A 147 6.08 13.59 -5.68
C ALA A 147 6.14 12.65 -6.91
N TRP A 148 5.03 12.51 -7.66
CA TRP A 148 4.94 11.64 -8.83
C TRP A 148 5.08 12.43 -10.13
N ALA A 149 6.08 12.05 -10.95
CA ALA A 149 6.33 12.71 -12.24
C ALA A 149 5.14 12.60 -13.21
N VAL A 150 4.30 11.57 -13.06
CA VAL A 150 3.09 11.38 -13.87
C VAL A 150 1.92 12.29 -13.47
N TYR A 151 1.95 12.89 -12.27
CA TYR A 151 0.83 13.65 -11.71
C TYR A 151 0.26 14.77 -12.61
N PRO A 152 1.05 15.51 -13.42
CA PRO A 152 0.49 16.47 -14.37
C PRO A 152 -0.54 15.87 -15.34
N ARG A 153 -0.48 14.56 -15.63
CA ARG A 153 -1.47 13.83 -16.44
C ARG A 153 -2.72 13.41 -15.65
N CYS A 154 -2.62 13.37 -14.32
CA CYS A 154 -3.65 12.87 -13.41
C CYS A 154 -4.39 13.97 -12.63
N LYS A 155 -3.93 15.22 -12.69
CA LYS A 155 -4.43 16.34 -11.87
C LYS A 155 -5.94 16.63 -12.01
N ASN A 156 -6.54 16.28 -13.15
CA ASN A 156 -7.95 16.54 -13.44
C ASN A 156 -8.75 15.24 -13.64
N GLU A 157 -8.31 14.13 -13.06
CA GLU A 157 -9.01 12.86 -13.20
C GLU A 157 -10.41 12.95 -12.59
N SER A 158 -11.43 12.68 -13.42
CA SER A 158 -12.82 12.85 -13.01
C SER A 158 -13.24 11.80 -11.99
N PRO A 159 -13.90 12.18 -10.88
CA PRO A 159 -14.50 11.22 -9.94
C PRO A 159 -15.51 10.26 -10.58
N LEU A 160 -16.06 10.59 -11.76
CA LEU A 160 -16.94 9.69 -12.53
C LEU A 160 -16.26 8.36 -12.88
N VAL A 161 -14.91 8.30 -12.87
CA VAL A 161 -14.17 7.04 -13.02
C VAL A 161 -14.49 6.05 -11.89
N LEU A 162 -15.09 6.51 -10.79
CA LEU A 162 -15.46 5.70 -9.63
C LEU A 162 -16.93 5.28 -9.63
N ASP A 163 -17.78 5.86 -10.49
CA ASP A 163 -19.23 5.62 -10.47
C ASP A 163 -19.59 4.13 -10.63
N TRP A 164 -18.82 3.41 -11.44
CA TRP A 164 -19.01 1.98 -11.69
C TRP A 164 -18.36 1.09 -10.61
N CYS A 165 -17.48 1.65 -9.77
CA CYS A 165 -16.85 0.92 -8.67
C CYS A 165 -17.73 0.87 -7.41
N PHE A 166 -18.58 1.87 -7.20
CA PHE A 166 -19.44 1.97 -6.03
C PHE A 166 -20.91 1.79 -6.41
N PRO A 167 -21.44 0.55 -6.46
CA PRO A 167 -22.81 0.28 -6.91
C PRO A 167 -23.89 0.93 -6.03
N GLU A 168 -23.59 1.23 -4.76
CA GLU A 168 -24.47 1.98 -3.86
C GLU A 168 -24.31 3.51 -3.94
N GLY A 169 -23.51 3.97 -4.89
CA GLY A 169 -23.07 5.36 -5.05
C GLY A 169 -21.80 5.68 -4.28
N ILE A 170 -21.05 6.67 -4.77
CA ILE A 170 -19.81 7.15 -4.14
C ILE A 170 -20.14 7.66 -2.72
N PRO A 171 -19.42 7.24 -1.67
CA PRO A 171 -19.73 7.56 -0.27
C PRO A 171 -19.89 9.05 0.05
N HIS A 172 -19.18 9.95 -0.65
CA HIS A 172 -19.31 11.41 -0.48
C HIS A 172 -20.57 12.00 -1.14
N GLN A 173 -21.22 11.25 -2.04
CA GLN A 173 -22.43 11.72 -2.72
C GLN A 173 -23.72 11.42 -1.93
N LYS A 174 -23.68 10.57 -0.90
CA LYS A 174 -24.82 10.38 0.02
C LYS A 174 -25.06 11.60 0.92
N LEU A 175 -24.04 12.40 1.25
CA LEU A 175 -24.24 13.66 2.00
C LEU A 175 -24.93 14.74 1.15
N ASN A 176 -24.56 14.90 -0.12
CA ASN A 176 -25.12 15.95 -0.98
C ASN A 176 -26.47 15.59 -1.62
N ARG A 177 -26.82 14.29 -1.73
CA ARG A 177 -28.16 13.87 -2.22
C ARG A 177 -29.24 13.98 -1.15
N HIS A 178 -28.94 13.74 0.13
CA HIS A 178 -29.92 13.98 1.20
C HIS A 178 -30.17 15.47 1.45
N VAL A 179 -29.17 16.33 1.29
CA VAL A 179 -29.35 17.79 1.43
C VAL A 179 -30.16 18.39 0.28
N ASN A 180 -30.04 17.88 -0.95
CA ASN A 180 -30.78 18.40 -2.12
C ASN A 180 -32.12 17.68 -2.39
N GLY A 181 -32.35 16.52 -1.78
CA GLY A 181 -33.58 15.73 -1.95
C GLY A 181 -34.81 16.25 -1.20
N ASP A 182 -34.62 17.03 -0.13
CA ASP A 182 -35.71 17.58 0.69
C ASP A 182 -36.23 18.96 0.22
N ASN A 183 -35.60 19.58 -0.80
CA ASN A 183 -35.95 20.94 -1.22
C ASN A 183 -36.79 21.02 -2.52
N SER A 184 -37.20 19.87 -3.09
CA SER A 184 -38.08 19.83 -4.28
C SER A 184 -39.57 19.67 -3.98
N THR A 185 -39.98 19.40 -2.73
CA THR A 185 -41.39 19.31 -2.33
C THR A 185 -41.96 20.60 -1.71
N ALA A 186 -41.13 21.63 -1.48
CA ALA A 186 -41.55 22.86 -0.81
C ALA A 186 -41.90 24.05 -1.75
N LYS A 187 -41.85 23.90 -3.08
CA LYS A 187 -42.08 25.02 -4.02
C LYS A 187 -43.38 24.99 -4.81
N MET A 188 -44.39 24.25 -4.32
CA MET A 188 -45.69 24.12 -4.98
C MET A 188 -46.85 24.18 -3.99
N ALA A 189 -46.86 25.21 -3.13
CA ALA A 189 -48.02 25.58 -2.34
C ALA A 189 -47.91 27.05 -1.91
N MET A 190 -48.18 27.98 -2.83
CA MET A 190 -48.56 29.36 -2.53
C MET A 190 -49.22 29.95 -3.79
N THR A 191 -50.50 29.64 -3.92
CA THR A 191 -51.51 30.42 -4.66
C THR A 191 -52.61 30.73 -3.67
#